data_AF-A0A1C6MQ91-F1
#
_entry.id   AF-A0A1C6MQ91-F1
#
_cell.length_a   1.000
_cell.length_b   1.000
_cell.length_c   1.000
_cell.angle_alpha   90.00
_cell.angle_beta   90.00
_cell.angle_gamma   90.00
#
_symmetry.space_group_name_H-M   'P 1'
#
loop_
_entity.id
_entity.type
_entity.pdbx_description
1 polymer ?
#
loop_
_entity_poly.entity_id
_entity_poly.type
_entity_poly.pdbx_seq_one_letter_code
_entity_poly.pdbx_strand_id
1 'polypeptide(L)'
;MPSAAENAAPVTGALLLCRGTPDTVAPVARLLREPMRAAAAGEGWTVLVPEGAPWRETGGDPVERVVTGWAGALAVGGPWPVLALWWDPGHSGFVLASGFRRPVGYEWLAGGTPVGEDEAVRTVALRLGLDPVLDLQALDVLTRGDSDADARARLIGLVAVLARTGLVLPPGVTPGASMPVLRVALRAAVGEGDADPGTWWGPVVRALCVVQVGLGVPMALWGVHRRRPALVLAGGLLATTGTVGLRARFPAPLGTPP
;
A
#
# COMPACT_ATOMS: atom_id res chain seq x y z
N MET A 1 -34.26 22.86 20.80
CA MET A 1 -33.46 22.65 19.58
C MET A 1 -32.34 21.71 19.95
N PRO A 2 -32.34 20.45 19.48
CA PRO A 2 -31.19 19.57 19.67
C PRO A 2 -30.03 20.08 18.83
N SER A 3 -28.84 20.10 19.43
CA SER A 3 -27.62 20.64 18.86
C SER A 3 -27.21 19.84 17.62
N ALA A 4 -26.68 20.52 16.60
CA ALA A 4 -26.19 19.91 15.35
C ALA A 4 -25.04 18.89 15.53
N ALA A 5 -24.63 18.60 16.78
CA ALA A 5 -23.65 17.59 17.14
C ALA A 5 -24.22 16.16 17.27
N GLU A 6 -25.55 15.96 17.30
CA GLU A 6 -26.16 14.70 17.76
C GLU A 6 -26.46 13.65 16.67
N ASN A 7 -25.81 13.68 15.49
CA ASN A 7 -25.93 12.58 14.51
C ASN A 7 -24.78 12.48 13.50
N ALA A 8 -23.53 12.65 13.96
CA ALA A 8 -22.40 12.06 13.24
C ALA A 8 -22.19 10.66 13.81
N ALA A 9 -22.74 9.63 13.17
CA ALA A 9 -22.48 8.24 13.54
C ALA A 9 -20.97 8.06 13.74
N PRO A 10 -20.53 7.41 14.83
CA PRO A 10 -19.12 7.38 15.13
C PRO A 10 -18.39 6.58 14.04
N VAL A 11 -17.32 7.19 13.54
CA VAL A 11 -16.70 6.76 12.30
C VAL A 11 -15.66 5.71 12.61
N THR A 12 -15.92 4.46 12.25
CA THR A 12 -14.89 3.41 12.20
C THR A 12 -14.32 3.32 10.79
N GLY A 13 -12.99 3.31 10.68
CA GLY A 13 -12.30 3.23 9.41
C GLY A 13 -10.82 2.86 9.55
N ALA A 14 -10.21 2.59 8.41
CA ALA A 14 -8.80 2.26 8.33
C ALA A 14 -8.23 2.56 6.94
N LEU A 15 -6.91 2.68 6.90
CA LEU A 15 -6.13 2.98 5.69
C LEU A 15 -4.75 2.35 5.82
N LEU A 16 -4.22 1.75 4.76
CA LEU A 16 -2.86 1.18 4.78
C LEU A 16 -1.93 1.99 3.90
N LEU A 17 -0.74 2.28 4.39
CA LEU A 17 0.33 2.99 3.70
C LEU A 17 1.48 2.00 3.47
N CYS A 18 1.72 1.65 2.21
CA CYS A 18 2.79 0.75 1.82
C CYS A 18 3.95 1.56 1.26
N ARG A 19 5.17 1.32 1.73
CA ARG A 19 6.38 1.99 1.21
C ARG A 19 6.89 1.31 -0.07
N GLY A 20 6.02 1.22 -1.06
CA GLY A 20 6.28 0.68 -2.39
C GLY A 20 5.40 1.36 -3.44
N THR A 21 5.71 1.16 -4.71
CA THR A 21 4.91 1.73 -5.81
C THR A 21 3.64 0.91 -6.05
N PRO A 22 2.60 1.51 -6.68
CA PRO A 22 1.34 0.79 -6.91
C PRO A 22 1.53 -0.54 -7.66
N ASP A 23 2.47 -0.59 -8.61
CA ASP A 23 2.76 -1.79 -9.40
C ASP A 23 3.29 -2.96 -8.56
N THR A 24 4.04 -2.67 -7.49
CA THR A 24 4.59 -3.71 -6.62
C THR A 24 3.59 -4.08 -5.52
N VAL A 25 2.78 -3.14 -5.06
CA VAL A 25 1.83 -3.31 -3.96
C VAL A 25 0.53 -3.98 -4.42
N ALA A 26 -0.03 -3.58 -5.56
CA ALA A 26 -1.34 -4.05 -6.02
C ALA A 26 -1.44 -5.58 -6.21
N PRO A 27 -0.43 -6.28 -6.77
CA PRO A 27 -0.47 -7.74 -6.88
C PRO A 27 -0.57 -8.44 -5.52
N VAL A 28 0.16 -7.94 -4.52
CA VAL A 28 0.14 -8.49 -3.15
C VAL A 28 -1.19 -8.18 -2.47
N ALA A 29 -1.72 -6.96 -2.64
CA ALA A 29 -2.99 -6.56 -2.06
C ALA A 29 -4.18 -7.38 -2.57
N ARG A 30 -4.13 -7.87 -3.81
CA ARG A 30 -5.17 -8.78 -4.38
C ARG A 30 -5.21 -10.16 -3.72
N LEU A 31 -4.15 -10.55 -3.00
CA LEU A 31 -4.12 -11.80 -2.23
C LEU A 31 -4.81 -11.67 -0.88
N LEU A 32 -5.07 -10.43 -0.43
CA LEU A 32 -5.94 -10.22 0.71
C LEU A 32 -7.35 -10.68 0.31
N ARG A 33 -8.01 -11.42 1.19
CA ARG A 33 -9.42 -11.83 1.01
C ARG A 33 -10.42 -10.67 1.12
N GLU A 34 -9.92 -9.44 1.04
CA GLU A 34 -10.66 -8.19 1.13
C GLU A 34 -10.26 -7.35 -0.09
N PRO A 35 -11.21 -6.91 -0.94
CA PRO A 35 -10.90 -6.04 -2.06
C PRO A 35 -10.29 -4.71 -1.57
N MET A 36 -9.06 -4.45 -1.99
CA MET A 36 -8.35 -3.20 -1.72
C MET A 36 -8.32 -2.34 -2.98
N ARG A 37 -8.64 -1.05 -2.85
CA ARG A 37 -8.24 -0.07 -3.86
C ARG A 37 -6.90 0.53 -3.49
N ALA A 38 -6.09 0.78 -4.52
CA ALA A 38 -4.76 1.34 -4.41
C ALA A 38 -4.66 2.64 -5.21
N ALA A 39 -3.90 3.61 -4.70
CA ALA A 39 -3.41 4.74 -5.49
C ALA A 39 -2.00 5.11 -5.05
N ALA A 40 -1.26 5.77 -5.94
CA ALA A 40 0.01 6.39 -5.58
C ALA A 40 -0.22 7.42 -4.45
N ALA A 41 0.69 7.44 -3.48
CA ALA A 41 0.64 8.34 -2.34
C ALA A 41 1.96 9.10 -2.19
N GLY A 42 2.48 9.64 -3.29
CA GLY A 42 3.79 10.30 -3.34
C GLY A 42 4.93 9.34 -3.69
N GLU A 43 6.18 9.79 -3.48
CA GLU A 43 7.38 9.10 -3.95
C GLU A 43 7.64 7.82 -3.16
N GLY A 44 7.49 6.66 -3.81
CA GLY A 44 7.73 5.36 -3.18
C GLY A 44 6.65 4.94 -2.18
N TRP A 45 5.47 5.56 -2.23
CA TRP A 45 4.34 5.25 -1.35
C TRP A 45 3.09 4.88 -2.15
N THR A 46 2.34 3.93 -1.61
CA THR A 46 1.01 3.54 -2.08
C THR A 46 0.04 3.58 -0.92
N VAL A 47 -1.11 4.19 -1.13
CA VAL A 47 -2.22 4.12 -0.17
C VAL A 47 -3.21 3.05 -0.60
N LEU A 48 -3.64 2.23 0.35
CA LEU A 48 -4.69 1.23 0.19
C LEU A 48 -5.90 1.57 1.07
N VAL A 49 -7.09 1.49 0.48
CA VAL A 49 -8.36 1.63 1.21
C VAL A 49 -9.21 0.37 0.95
N PRO A 50 -9.67 -0.33 2.00
CA PRO A 50 -10.57 -1.48 1.84
C PRO A 50 -11.94 -1.06 1.30
N GLU A 51 -12.45 -1.82 0.34
CA GLU A 51 -13.78 -1.62 -0.25
C GLU A 51 -14.90 -2.16 0.63
N GLY A 52 -14.62 -3.17 1.47
CA GLY A 52 -15.48 -3.62 2.56
C GLY A 52 -15.17 -2.92 3.88
N ALA A 53 -15.88 -3.35 4.92
CA ALA A 53 -15.69 -2.89 6.29
C ALA A 53 -16.07 -4.05 7.24
N PRO A 54 -15.27 -5.12 7.29
CA PRO A 54 -15.61 -6.36 8.01
C PRO A 54 -15.82 -6.13 9.52
N TRP A 55 -15.18 -5.11 10.10
CA TRP A 55 -15.42 -4.67 11.49
C TRP A 55 -16.83 -4.10 11.74
N ARG A 56 -17.64 -3.86 10.71
CA ARG A 56 -19.05 -3.42 10.85
C ARG A 56 -20.03 -4.59 10.87
N GLU A 57 -19.58 -5.80 10.56
CA GLU A 57 -20.41 -6.99 10.68
C GLU A 57 -20.72 -7.25 12.16
N THR A 58 -21.96 -7.66 12.47
CA THR A 58 -22.36 -7.94 13.85
C THR A 58 -21.47 -9.02 14.46
N GLY A 59 -20.74 -8.70 15.53
CA GLY A 59 -19.77 -9.62 16.15
C GLY A 59 -18.42 -9.70 15.42
N GLY A 60 -18.15 -8.75 14.51
CA GLY A 60 -16.87 -8.65 13.82
C GLY A 60 -15.70 -8.36 14.76
N ASP A 61 -14.51 -8.73 14.31
CA ASP A 61 -13.26 -8.43 15.01
C ASP A 61 -13.04 -6.90 15.13
N PRO A 62 -12.37 -6.43 16.19
CA PRO A 62 -11.99 -5.02 16.32
C PRO A 62 -11.20 -4.54 15.10
N VAL A 63 -11.41 -3.29 14.68
CA VAL A 63 -10.76 -2.71 13.50
C VAL A 63 -9.24 -2.87 13.56
N GLU A 64 -8.62 -2.60 14.71
CA GLU A 64 -7.19 -2.76 14.97
C GLU A 64 -6.70 -4.18 14.63
N ARG A 65 -7.42 -5.21 15.09
CA ARG A 65 -7.06 -6.62 14.86
C ARG A 65 -7.10 -6.97 13.38
N VAL A 66 -8.16 -6.55 12.69
CA VAL A 66 -8.33 -6.81 11.25
C VAL A 66 -7.19 -6.17 10.46
N VAL A 67 -6.93 -4.88 10.70
CA VAL A 67 -5.94 -4.14 9.92
C VAL A 67 -4.52 -4.56 10.24
N THR A 68 -4.25 -5.00 11.47
CA THR A 68 -2.97 -5.59 11.87
C THR A 68 -2.71 -6.88 11.09
N GLY A 69 -3.74 -7.71 10.92
CA GLY A 69 -3.67 -8.92 10.09
C GLY A 69 -3.35 -8.59 8.62
N TRP A 70 -4.01 -7.59 8.04
CA TRP A 70 -3.72 -7.15 6.68
C TRP A 70 -2.33 -6.53 6.52
N ALA A 71 -1.90 -5.67 7.46
CA ALA A 71 -0.57 -5.08 7.44
C ALA A 71 0.51 -6.17 7.50
N GLY A 72 0.34 -7.17 8.38
CA GLY A 72 1.22 -8.33 8.48
C GLY A 72 1.27 -9.14 7.18
N ALA A 73 0.11 -9.45 6.59
CA ALA A 73 0.04 -10.19 5.34
C ALA A 73 0.72 -9.45 4.17
N LEU A 74 0.48 -8.14 4.04
CA LEU A 74 1.15 -7.31 3.03
C LEU A 74 2.66 -7.22 3.25
N ALA A 75 3.09 -7.04 4.51
CA ALA A 75 4.49 -6.92 4.86
C ALA A 75 5.27 -8.23 4.70
N VAL A 76 4.62 -9.39 4.77
CA VAL A 76 5.23 -10.68 4.40
C VAL A 76 5.29 -10.84 2.89
N GLY A 77 4.30 -10.31 2.16
CA GLY A 77 4.21 -10.40 0.71
C GLY A 77 5.13 -9.46 -0.07
N GLY A 78 5.81 -8.51 0.58
CA GLY A 78 6.76 -7.60 -0.06
C GLY A 78 7.89 -7.13 0.86
N PRO A 79 9.04 -6.70 0.32
CA PRO A 79 10.19 -6.24 1.10
C PRO A 79 10.00 -4.88 1.80
N TRP A 80 8.88 -4.19 1.56
CA TRP A 80 8.61 -2.86 2.08
C TRP A 80 7.80 -2.89 3.40
N PRO A 81 8.01 -1.92 4.30
CA PRO A 81 7.16 -1.75 5.47
C PRO A 81 5.73 -1.32 5.09
N VAL A 82 4.78 -1.70 5.94
CA VAL A 82 3.36 -1.36 5.82
C VAL A 82 2.88 -0.73 7.12
N LEU A 83 2.39 0.50 7.04
CA LEU A 83 1.81 1.23 8.15
C LEU A 83 0.28 1.25 7.99
N ALA A 84 -0.44 0.55 8.87
CA ALA A 84 -1.89 0.63 8.94
C ALA A 84 -2.29 1.72 9.92
N LEU A 85 -3.15 2.64 9.49
CA LEU A 85 -3.84 3.61 10.33
C LEU A 85 -5.27 3.13 10.57
N TRP A 86 -5.77 3.27 11.79
CA TRP A 86 -7.13 2.87 12.14
C TRP A 86 -7.74 3.83 13.16
N TRP A 87 -9.06 3.89 13.16
CA TRP A 87 -9.83 4.71 14.09
C TRP A 87 -11.21 4.11 14.30
N ASP A 88 -11.74 4.33 15.49
CA ASP A 88 -13.07 3.95 15.95
C ASP A 88 -13.63 5.04 16.90
N PRO A 89 -14.85 4.89 17.44
CA PRO A 89 -15.44 5.91 18.32
C PRO A 89 -14.61 6.25 19.56
N GLY A 90 -13.84 5.29 20.08
CA GLY A 90 -13.13 5.39 21.35
C GLY A 90 -11.62 5.54 21.21
N HIS A 91 -11.04 5.07 20.10
CA HIS A 91 -9.60 4.98 19.91
C HIS A 91 -9.18 5.28 18.48
N SER A 92 -7.93 5.66 18.32
CA SER A 92 -7.26 5.65 17.03
C SER A 92 -5.81 5.28 17.20
N GLY A 93 -5.19 4.73 16.17
CA GLY A 93 -3.82 4.31 16.26
C GLY A 93 -3.22 3.92 14.93
N PHE A 94 -2.01 3.43 15.02
CA PHE A 94 -1.31 2.87 13.88
C PHE A 94 -0.56 1.60 14.26
N VAL A 95 -0.32 0.76 13.27
CA VAL A 95 0.49 -0.45 13.39
C VAL A 95 1.44 -0.53 12.22
N LEU A 96 2.73 -0.73 12.50
CA LEU A 96 3.79 -0.94 11.52
C LEU A 96 4.16 -2.43 11.45
N ALA A 97 3.99 -3.02 10.28
CA ALA A 97 4.47 -4.36 9.95
C ALA A 97 5.63 -4.29 8.94
N SER A 98 6.59 -5.22 9.05
CA SER A 98 7.74 -5.29 8.14
C SER A 98 8.30 -6.72 8.09
N GLY A 99 8.11 -7.41 6.95
CA GLY A 99 8.51 -8.80 6.79
C GLY A 99 7.93 -9.70 7.89
N PHE A 100 8.80 -10.54 8.46
CA PHE A 100 8.48 -11.45 9.57
C PHE A 100 8.72 -10.84 10.96
N ARG A 101 9.00 -9.53 11.06
CA ARG A 101 9.21 -8.88 12.37
C ARG A 101 7.88 -8.74 13.10
N ARG A 102 7.92 -8.79 14.45
CA ARG A 102 6.74 -8.49 15.28
C ARG A 102 6.20 -7.09 14.92
N PRO A 103 4.89 -6.96 14.62
CA PRO A 103 4.26 -5.66 14.41
C PRO A 103 4.43 -4.76 15.63
N VAL A 104 4.58 -3.47 15.40
CA VAL A 104 4.73 -2.46 16.46
C VAL A 104 3.62 -1.45 16.28
N GLY A 105 2.82 -1.22 17.31
CA GLY A 105 1.68 -0.31 17.27
C GLY A 105 1.77 0.78 18.31
N TYR A 106 1.00 1.84 18.10
CA TYR A 106 0.78 2.91 19.05
C TYR A 106 -0.67 3.38 18.93
N GLU A 107 -1.29 3.73 20.05
CA GLU A 107 -2.69 4.11 20.11
C GLU A 107 -2.93 5.32 21.02
N TRP A 108 -4.01 6.03 20.72
CA TRP A 108 -4.55 7.15 21.46
C TRP A 108 -6.03 6.90 21.75
N LEU A 109 -6.48 7.30 22.95
CA LEU A 109 -7.91 7.45 23.24
C LEU A 109 -8.52 8.55 22.36
N ALA A 110 -9.84 8.59 22.25
CA ALA A 110 -10.57 9.58 21.43
C ALA A 110 -10.15 11.04 21.72
N GLY A 111 -9.88 11.36 22.99
CA GLY A 111 -9.39 12.67 23.42
C GLY A 111 -7.92 12.96 23.11
N GLY A 112 -7.21 12.06 22.41
CA GLY A 112 -5.80 12.20 22.06
C GLY A 112 -4.82 11.77 23.16
N THR A 113 -5.33 11.23 24.27
CA THR A 113 -4.48 10.71 25.35
C THR A 113 -3.67 9.52 24.85
N PRO A 114 -2.33 9.56 24.95
CA PRO A 114 -1.46 8.44 24.57
C PRO A 114 -1.68 7.23 25.48
N VAL A 115 -1.79 6.03 24.90
CA VAL A 115 -1.87 4.75 25.65
C VAL A 115 -0.72 3.82 25.27
N GLY A 116 -0.04 4.07 24.14
CA GLY A 116 1.10 3.28 23.68
C GLY A 116 2.42 3.59 24.41
N GLU A 117 3.38 2.67 24.28
CA GLU A 117 4.74 2.82 24.81
C GLU A 117 5.63 3.68 23.88
N ASP A 118 6.41 4.62 24.43
CA ASP A 118 7.29 5.48 23.64
C ASP A 118 8.37 4.71 22.85
N GLU A 119 8.81 3.55 23.36
CA GLU A 119 9.76 2.68 22.65
C GLU A 119 9.21 2.15 21.32
N ALA A 120 7.89 2.02 21.20
CA ALA A 120 7.22 1.64 19.97
C ALA A 120 7.47 2.67 18.86
N VAL A 121 7.40 3.96 19.21
CA VAL A 121 7.58 5.07 18.27
C VAL A 121 9.01 5.15 17.76
N ARG A 122 10.00 4.96 18.64
CA ARG A 122 11.41 4.88 18.21
C ARG A 122 11.65 3.72 17.26
N THR A 123 11.05 2.56 17.52
CA THR A 123 11.17 1.39 16.64
C THR A 123 10.51 1.65 15.28
N VAL A 124 9.39 2.35 15.25
CA VAL A 124 8.68 2.74 14.02
C VAL A 124 9.53 3.68 13.18
N ALA A 125 10.10 4.72 13.80
CA ALA A 125 11.00 5.66 13.12
C ALA A 125 12.19 4.93 12.46
N LEU A 126 12.84 4.04 13.20
CA LEU A 126 13.97 3.24 12.68
C LEU A 126 13.57 2.34 11.50
N ARG A 127 12.40 1.69 11.57
CA ARG A 127 11.94 0.76 10.52
C ARG A 127 11.44 1.46 9.26
N LEU A 128 10.92 2.69 9.39
CA LEU A 128 10.51 3.52 8.26
C LEU A 128 11.69 4.29 7.63
N GLY A 129 12.82 4.39 8.34
CA GLY A 129 13.98 5.15 7.91
C GLY A 129 13.78 6.65 8.08
N LEU A 130 13.06 7.05 9.12
CA LEU A 130 12.86 8.46 9.47
C LEU A 130 14.15 9.06 10.05
N ASP A 131 14.29 10.37 9.94
CA ASP A 131 15.44 11.08 10.52
C ASP A 131 15.45 10.89 12.06
N PRO A 132 16.56 10.38 12.64
CA PRO A 132 16.60 10.04 14.05
C PRO A 132 16.57 11.24 14.99
N VAL A 133 16.66 12.47 14.47
CA VAL A 133 16.63 13.71 15.25
C VAL A 133 15.33 14.47 14.99
N LEU A 134 15.12 14.96 13.77
CA LEU A 134 14.00 15.85 13.45
C LEU A 134 12.66 15.12 13.36
N ASP A 135 12.64 13.93 12.76
CA ASP A 135 11.41 13.16 12.65
C ASP A 135 11.05 12.49 13.96
N LEU A 136 12.05 11.94 14.67
CA LEU A 136 11.83 11.38 15.99
C LEU A 136 11.27 12.43 16.96
N GLN A 137 11.85 13.65 16.99
CA GLN A 137 11.34 14.73 17.83
C GLN A 137 9.88 15.09 17.51
N ALA A 138 9.52 15.11 16.22
CA ALA A 138 8.15 15.39 15.83
C ALA A 138 7.19 14.26 16.22
N LEU A 139 7.62 13.00 16.14
CA LEU A 139 6.84 11.87 16.64
C LEU A 139 6.70 11.88 18.16
N ASP A 140 7.75 12.24 18.92
CA ASP A 140 7.71 12.35 20.38
C ASP A 140 6.72 13.43 20.85
N VAL A 141 6.46 14.46 20.04
CA VAL A 141 5.40 15.44 20.33
C VAL A 141 4.01 14.78 20.23
N LEU A 142 3.83 13.80 19.32
CA LEU A 142 2.57 13.07 19.17
C LEU A 142 2.29 12.09 20.31
N THR A 143 3.32 11.64 21.02
CA THR A 143 3.19 10.73 22.17
C THR A 143 2.99 11.43 23.50
N ARG A 144 3.14 12.76 23.55
CA ARG A 144 2.86 13.55 24.77
C ARG A 144 1.38 13.89 24.86
N GLY A 145 0.85 13.87 26.09
CA GLY A 145 -0.48 14.39 26.37
C GLY A 145 -0.60 15.85 25.95
N ASP A 146 -1.62 16.16 25.16
CA ASP A 146 -2.02 17.50 24.73
C ASP A 146 -3.55 17.48 24.70
N SER A 147 -4.18 18.33 25.50
CA SER A 147 -5.64 18.41 25.61
C SER A 147 -6.31 19.02 24.39
N ASP A 148 -5.54 19.74 23.56
CA ASP A 148 -6.07 20.45 22.39
C ASP A 148 -6.01 19.60 21.11
N ALA A 149 -5.32 18.46 21.14
CA ALA A 149 -5.16 17.56 20.01
C ALA A 149 -5.81 16.20 20.26
N ASP A 150 -7.02 16.02 19.70
CA ASP A 150 -7.74 14.75 19.71
C ASP A 150 -7.05 13.64 18.90
N ALA A 151 -7.56 12.40 18.99
CA ALA A 151 -6.95 11.25 18.32
C ALA A 151 -6.84 11.42 16.80
N ARG A 152 -7.81 12.09 16.17
CA ARG A 152 -7.78 12.37 14.73
C ARG A 152 -6.68 13.36 14.38
N ALA A 153 -6.52 14.42 15.18
CA ALA A 153 -5.43 15.38 15.02
C ALA A 153 -4.06 14.69 15.14
N ARG A 154 -3.91 13.70 16.03
CA ARG A 154 -2.69 12.88 16.14
C ARG A 154 -2.40 12.07 14.89
N LEU A 155 -3.40 11.40 14.30
CA LEU A 155 -3.22 10.68 13.03
C LEU A 155 -2.85 11.62 11.87
N ILE A 156 -3.44 12.81 11.82
CA ILE A 156 -3.08 13.83 10.82
C ILE A 156 -1.64 14.31 11.04
N GLY A 157 -1.25 14.54 12.30
CA GLY A 157 0.12 14.88 12.68
C GLY A 157 1.13 13.81 12.27
N LEU A 158 0.80 12.54 12.46
CA LEU A 158 1.62 11.41 12.00
C LEU A 158 1.80 11.44 10.47
N VAL A 159 0.72 11.63 9.71
CA VAL A 159 0.81 11.75 8.24
C VAL A 159 1.67 12.95 7.84
N ALA A 160 1.57 14.08 8.56
CA ALA A 160 2.40 15.26 8.30
C ALA A 160 3.90 14.99 8.55
N VAL A 161 4.25 14.21 9.58
CA VAL A 161 5.63 13.76 9.80
C VAL A 161 6.09 12.88 8.63
N LEU A 162 5.27 11.91 8.23
CA LEU A 162 5.59 11.00 7.13
C LEU A 162 5.70 11.71 5.77
N ALA A 163 5.06 12.87 5.59
CA ALA A 163 5.18 13.66 4.38
C ALA A 163 6.63 14.09 4.08
N ARG A 164 7.48 14.18 5.11
CA ARG A 164 8.92 14.44 4.94
C ARG A 164 9.68 13.30 4.27
N THR A 165 9.08 12.10 4.22
CA THR A 165 9.60 10.94 3.48
C THR A 165 9.05 10.81 2.06
N GLY A 166 8.35 11.84 1.57
CA GLY A 166 7.71 11.83 0.25
C GLY A 166 6.27 11.29 0.24
N LEU A 167 5.67 11.00 1.40
CA LEU A 167 4.25 10.64 1.49
C LEU A 167 3.37 11.85 1.13
N VAL A 168 2.55 11.70 0.10
CA VAL A 168 1.54 12.69 -0.31
C VAL A 168 0.22 11.96 -0.52
N LEU A 169 -0.71 12.12 0.42
CA LEU A 169 -2.02 11.48 0.29
C LEU A 169 -2.82 12.11 -0.86
N PRO A 170 -3.57 11.30 -1.64
CA PRO A 170 -4.45 11.84 -2.67
C PRO A 170 -5.50 12.80 -2.08
N PRO A 171 -5.95 13.80 -2.86
CA PRO A 171 -6.96 14.75 -2.41
C PRO A 171 -8.21 14.05 -1.84
N GLY A 172 -8.65 14.49 -0.65
CA GLY A 172 -9.81 13.91 0.04
C GLY A 172 -9.53 12.62 0.83
N VAL A 173 -8.37 11.99 0.67
CA VAL A 173 -7.95 10.85 1.50
C VAL A 173 -7.35 11.38 2.79
N THR A 174 -8.13 11.34 3.88
CA THR A 174 -7.72 11.89 5.18
C THR A 174 -7.97 10.90 6.33
N PRO A 175 -7.00 10.67 7.24
CA PRO A 175 -7.24 9.87 8.42
C PRO A 175 -8.42 10.39 9.25
N GLY A 176 -9.23 9.47 9.80
CA GLY A 176 -10.45 9.80 10.53
C GLY A 176 -11.69 10.04 9.67
N ALA A 177 -11.55 10.11 8.34
CA ALA A 177 -12.72 10.19 7.45
C ALA A 177 -13.49 8.86 7.41
N SER A 178 -14.74 8.89 6.96
CA SER A 178 -15.52 7.66 6.81
C SER A 178 -15.07 6.85 5.60
N MET A 179 -15.16 5.52 5.70
CA MET A 179 -14.81 4.61 4.60
C MET A 179 -15.45 4.97 3.26
N PRO A 180 -16.75 5.36 3.17
CA PRO A 180 -17.34 5.81 1.92
C PRO A 180 -16.65 7.05 1.33
N VAL A 181 -16.30 8.04 2.16
CA VAL A 181 -15.58 9.26 1.74
C VAL A 181 -14.20 8.90 1.21
N LEU A 182 -13.46 8.05 1.93
CA LEU A 182 -12.13 7.59 1.50
C LEU A 182 -12.17 6.85 0.16
N ARG A 183 -13.16 5.98 -0.04
CA ARG A 183 -13.30 5.23 -1.31
C ARG A 183 -13.65 6.14 -2.48
N VAL A 184 -14.47 7.17 -2.27
CA VAL A 184 -14.80 8.16 -3.30
C VAL A 184 -13.56 8.98 -3.66
N ALA A 185 -12.84 9.49 -2.67
CA ALA A 185 -11.60 10.24 -2.87
C ALA A 185 -10.54 9.39 -3.61
N LEU A 186 -10.36 8.14 -3.19
CA LEU A 186 -9.40 7.24 -3.84
C LEU A 186 -9.82 6.88 -5.26
N ARG A 187 -11.12 6.74 -5.53
CA ARG A 187 -11.64 6.52 -6.90
C ARG A 187 -11.35 7.70 -7.82
N ALA A 188 -11.50 8.93 -7.34
CA ALA A 188 -11.16 10.12 -8.11
C ALA A 188 -9.66 10.16 -8.41
N ALA A 189 -8.82 9.85 -7.43
CA ALA A 189 -7.36 9.83 -7.59
C ALA A 189 -6.87 8.80 -8.61
N VAL A 190 -7.48 7.61 -8.67
CA VAL A 190 -7.14 6.59 -9.68
C VAL A 190 -7.55 7.06 -11.09
N GLY A 191 -8.62 7.85 -11.22
CA GLY A 191 -9.10 8.36 -12.51
C GLY A 191 -8.28 9.54 -13.07
N GLU A 192 -7.69 10.37 -12.20
CA GLU A 192 -6.80 11.48 -12.60
C GLU A 192 -5.34 11.05 -12.78
N GLY A 193 -4.95 9.93 -12.16
CA GLY A 193 -3.58 9.44 -12.07
C GLY A 193 -3.19 8.30 -13.01
N ASP A 194 -4.01 7.94 -14.01
CA ASP A 194 -3.66 6.91 -15.00
C ASP A 194 -2.69 7.44 -16.07
N ALA A 195 -1.62 8.11 -15.63
CA ALA A 195 -0.38 8.10 -16.36
C ALA A 195 0.23 6.71 -16.15
N ASP A 196 -0.20 5.77 -17.00
CA ASP A 196 0.18 4.35 -17.00
C ASP A 196 1.67 4.17 -16.64
N PRO A 197 1.98 3.60 -15.45
CA PRO A 197 3.33 3.23 -15.05
C PRO A 197 3.97 2.22 -16.01
N GLY A 198 3.19 1.54 -16.86
CA GLY A 198 3.65 0.69 -17.95
C GLY A 198 4.36 1.43 -19.08
N THR A 199 4.26 2.75 -19.18
CA THR A 199 4.78 3.52 -20.33
C THR A 199 6.32 3.51 -20.40
N TRP A 200 7.02 3.53 -19.26
CA TRP A 200 8.50 3.52 -19.23
C TRP A 200 9.10 2.12 -19.05
N TRP A 201 8.38 1.16 -18.46
CA TRP A 201 8.81 -0.25 -18.39
C TRP A 201 8.44 -1.03 -19.66
N GLY A 202 7.44 -0.61 -20.43
CA GLY A 202 7.00 -1.26 -21.65
C GLY A 202 8.14 -1.54 -22.65
N PRO A 203 9.01 -0.57 -22.97
CA PRO A 203 10.17 -0.80 -23.82
C PRO A 203 11.18 -1.78 -23.22
N VAL A 204 11.40 -1.71 -21.90
CA VAL A 204 12.38 -2.55 -21.17
C VAL A 204 11.90 -4.00 -21.09
N VAL A 205 10.62 -4.22 -20.76
CA VAL A 205 9.98 -5.54 -20.72
C VAL A 205 9.91 -6.13 -22.13
N ARG A 206 9.59 -5.31 -23.14
CA ARG A 206 9.60 -5.75 -24.55
C ARG A 206 11.01 -6.12 -25.01
N ALA A 207 12.03 -5.37 -24.61
CA ALA A 207 13.43 -5.71 -24.88
C ALA A 207 13.84 -7.03 -24.19
N LEU A 208 13.45 -7.23 -22.93
CA LEU A 208 13.67 -8.48 -22.19
C LEU A 208 12.99 -9.68 -22.86
N CYS A 209 11.74 -9.53 -23.32
CA CYS A 209 11.04 -10.57 -24.08
C CYS A 209 11.71 -10.86 -25.42
N VAL A 210 12.19 -9.83 -26.14
CA VAL A 210 12.93 -10.00 -27.41
C VAL A 210 14.27 -10.69 -27.17
N VAL A 211 15.00 -10.35 -26.10
CA VAL A 211 16.25 -11.00 -25.70
C VAL A 211 16.01 -12.46 -25.32
N GLN A 212 14.93 -12.77 -24.59
CA GLN A 212 14.57 -14.14 -24.25
C GLN A 212 14.23 -14.99 -25.49
N VAL A 213 13.50 -14.42 -26.46
CA VAL A 213 13.22 -15.09 -27.74
C VAL A 213 14.51 -15.24 -28.57
N GLY A 214 15.35 -14.21 -28.59
CA GLY A 214 16.63 -14.20 -29.30
C GLY A 214 17.67 -15.19 -28.77
N LEU A 215 17.64 -15.52 -27.48
CA LEU A 215 18.50 -16.53 -26.86
C LEU A 215 17.90 -17.95 -26.94
N GLY A 216 16.57 -18.10 -26.85
CA GLY A 216 15.90 -19.41 -26.84
C GLY A 216 15.94 -20.15 -28.19
N VAL A 217 15.77 -19.43 -29.30
CA VAL A 217 15.77 -19.99 -30.66
C VAL A 217 17.13 -20.58 -31.09
N PRO A 218 18.28 -19.89 -30.93
CA PRO A 218 19.58 -20.46 -31.29
C PRO A 218 19.99 -21.61 -30.37
N MET A 219 19.58 -21.60 -29.10
CA MET A 219 19.90 -22.68 -28.15
C MET A 219 19.12 -23.97 -28.47
N ALA A 220 17.86 -23.86 -28.92
CA ALA A 220 17.06 -24.99 -29.40
C ALA A 220 17.63 -25.57 -30.72
N LEU A 221 18.02 -24.70 -31.67
CA LEU A 221 18.68 -25.10 -32.92
C LEU A 221 20.04 -25.81 -32.66
N TRP A 222 20.81 -25.32 -31.69
CA TRP A 222 22.09 -25.92 -31.30
C TRP A 222 21.93 -27.26 -30.57
N GLY A 223 20.88 -27.40 -29.75
CA GLY A 223 20.51 -28.67 -29.10
C GLY A 223 20.13 -29.77 -30.10
N VAL A 224 19.42 -29.40 -31.17
CA VAL A 224 19.10 -30.30 -32.31
C VAL A 224 20.38 -30.70 -33.06
N HIS A 225 21.29 -29.75 -33.31
CA HIS A 225 22.54 -30.01 -34.00
C HIS A 225 23.50 -30.94 -33.21
N ARG A 226 23.50 -30.85 -31.87
CA ARG A 226 24.36 -31.65 -30.98
C ARG A 226 23.70 -32.96 -30.48
N ARG A 227 22.49 -33.30 -30.97
CA ARG A 227 21.68 -34.48 -30.55
C ARG A 227 21.50 -34.62 -29.02
N ARG A 228 21.25 -33.52 -28.30
CA ARG A 228 20.99 -33.56 -26.84
C ARG A 228 19.54 -33.20 -26.53
N PRO A 229 18.65 -34.20 -26.28
CA PRO A 229 17.21 -33.97 -26.17
C PRO A 229 16.80 -33.08 -24.98
N ALA A 230 17.61 -33.04 -23.93
CA ALA A 230 17.38 -32.19 -22.75
C ALA A 230 17.43 -30.68 -23.05
N LEU A 231 18.23 -30.24 -24.04
CA LEU A 231 18.34 -28.83 -24.41
C LEU A 231 17.18 -28.37 -25.30
N VAL A 232 16.55 -29.30 -26.03
CA VAL A 232 15.41 -29.02 -26.92
C VAL A 232 14.13 -28.75 -26.11
N LEU A 233 13.89 -29.53 -25.06
CA LEU A 233 12.74 -29.35 -24.17
C LEU A 233 12.82 -28.03 -23.37
N ALA A 234 14.01 -27.67 -22.88
CA ALA A 234 14.23 -26.42 -22.14
C ALA A 234 14.05 -25.17 -23.04
N GLY A 235 14.56 -25.20 -24.29
CA GLY A 235 14.40 -24.10 -25.25
C GLY A 235 12.96 -23.93 -25.72
N GLY A 236 12.23 -25.04 -25.92
CA GLY A 236 10.81 -25.01 -26.28
C GLY A 236 9.93 -24.39 -25.20
N LEU A 237 10.20 -24.68 -23.93
CA LEU A 237 9.45 -24.12 -22.80
C LEU A 237 9.66 -22.60 -22.67
N LEU A 238 10.86 -22.10 -22.96
CA LEU A 238 11.15 -20.67 -22.95
C LEU A 238 10.39 -19.92 -24.06
N ALA A 239 10.31 -20.50 -25.26
CA ALA A 239 9.67 -19.88 -26.42
C ALA A 239 8.14 -19.84 -26.32
N THR A 240 7.52 -20.86 -25.72
CA THR A 240 6.06 -20.87 -25.46
C THR A 240 5.69 -19.85 -24.39
N THR A 241 6.52 -19.69 -23.35
CA THR A 241 6.26 -18.70 -22.29
C THR A 241 6.39 -17.26 -22.83
N GLY A 242 7.38 -16.99 -23.70
CA GLY A 242 7.57 -15.68 -24.33
C GLY A 242 6.46 -15.28 -25.32
N THR A 243 5.91 -16.24 -26.06
CA THR A 243 4.81 -15.98 -27.02
C THR A 243 3.45 -15.74 -26.35
N VAL A 244 3.22 -16.34 -25.17
CA VAL A 244 2.04 -16.06 -24.33
C VAL A 244 2.10 -14.63 -23.76
N GLY A 245 3.28 -14.16 -23.35
CA GLY A 245 3.48 -12.78 -22.90
C GLY A 245 3.21 -11.73 -23.98
N LEU A 246 3.56 -12.02 -25.25
CA LEU A 246 3.28 -11.14 -26.40
C LEU A 246 1.80 -11.14 -26.83
N ARG A 247 1.01 -12.16 -26.47
CA ARG A 247 -0.41 -12.29 -26.81
C ARG A 247 -1.35 -11.72 -25.75
N ALA A 248 -0.87 -11.41 -24.54
CA ALA A 248 -1.60 -10.59 -23.59
C ALA A 248 -1.78 -9.19 -24.20
N ARG A 249 -2.99 -8.96 -24.72
CA ARG A 249 -3.35 -7.85 -25.60
C ARG A 249 -3.30 -6.53 -24.83
N PHE A 250 -2.20 -5.79 -24.95
CA PHE A 250 -2.19 -4.36 -24.64
C PHE A 250 -3.07 -3.64 -25.67
N PRO A 251 -4.01 -2.76 -25.25
CA PRO A 251 -4.79 -1.97 -26.19
C PRO A 251 -3.84 -1.14 -27.06
N ALA A 252 -4.07 -1.19 -28.37
CA ALA A 252 -3.29 -0.42 -29.33
C ALA A 252 -3.42 1.09 -29.04
N PRO A 253 -2.36 1.88 -29.22
CA PRO A 253 -2.49 3.33 -29.19
C PRO A 253 -3.39 3.76 -30.35
N LEU A 254 -4.54 4.35 -30.00
CA LEU A 254 -5.36 5.11 -30.94
C LEU A 254 -4.61 6.40 -31.31
N GLY A 255 -4.49 6.64 -32.61
CA GLY A 255 -4.35 7.97 -33.18
C GLY A 255 -2.93 8.43 -33.49
N THR A 256 -2.52 8.26 -34.74
CA THR A 256 -1.66 9.24 -35.43
C THR A 256 -2.57 10.33 -36.00
N PRO A 257 -2.38 11.63 -35.68
CA PRO A 257 -3.10 12.70 -36.36
C PRO A 257 -2.47 12.98 -37.74
N PRO A 258 -3.30 13.34 -38.72
CA PRO A 258 -3.08 14.58 -39.48
C PRO A 258 -4.10 15.66 -39.09
#